data_AF-A0A836JSN8-F1
#
_entry.id   AF-A0A836JSN8-F1
#
_cell.length_a   1.000
_cell.length_b   1.000
_cell.length_c   1.000
_cell.angle_alpha   90.00
_cell.angle_beta   90.00
_cell.angle_gamma   90.00
#
_symmetry.space_group_name_H-M   'P 1'
#
loop_
_entity.id
_entity.type
_entity.pdbx_description
1 polymer ?
#
loop_
_entity_poly.entity_id
_entity_poly.type
_entity_poly.pdbx_seq_one_letter_code
_entity_poly.pdbx_strand_id
1 'polypeptide(L)'
;MSIFVPNKVNLRGMLLHYFIQKKSAAEAYRILVQTYDDNALSDTTCRDWFRRFKNNDFELEDKERSDAPKKFEDKELEQLLVEDPSQTLSELGKILQVDESTVSKRLKGLGMIQKQGHWVPYELKPRTTASTAEKKRFFASHRIVTGDEKWIHYDNPKRRKSWGKPGHASRKTAAIRAKT
;
A
#
# COMPACT_ATOMS: atom_id res chain seq x y z
N MET A 1 32.49 32.08 6.36
CA MET A 1 31.73 32.03 5.10
C MET A 1 31.10 30.65 5.00
N SER A 2 29.79 30.55 4.73
CA SER A 2 29.16 29.25 4.50
C SER A 2 29.73 28.65 3.22
N ILE A 3 30.35 27.48 3.31
CA ILE A 3 30.85 26.76 2.13
C ILE A 3 29.65 26.13 1.44
N PHE A 4 29.40 26.51 0.19
CA PHE A 4 28.34 25.88 -0.61
C PHE A 4 28.73 24.43 -0.90
N VAL A 5 27.88 23.48 -0.50
CA VAL A 5 28.06 22.06 -0.79
C VAL A 5 27.16 21.70 -1.99
N PRO A 6 27.74 21.40 -3.16
CA PRO A 6 26.94 21.14 -4.35
C PRO A 6 26.23 19.78 -4.25
N ASN A 7 24.96 19.74 -4.64
CA ASN A 7 24.26 18.48 -4.83
C ASN A 7 24.54 17.89 -6.24
N LYS A 8 24.06 16.67 -6.51
CA LYS A 8 24.30 15.99 -7.79
C LYS A 8 23.81 16.79 -8.99
N VAL A 9 22.65 17.45 -8.89
CA VAL A 9 22.07 18.27 -9.96
C VAL A 9 22.89 19.53 -10.20
N ASN A 10 23.39 20.18 -9.13
CA ASN A 10 24.30 21.32 -9.25
C ASN A 10 25.57 20.94 -10.01
N LEU A 11 26.20 19.81 -9.66
CA LEU A 11 27.42 19.34 -10.34
C LEU A 11 27.17 19.03 -11.81
N ARG A 12 26.02 18.41 -12.15
CA ARG A 12 25.62 18.16 -13.54
C ARG A 12 25.37 19.46 -14.31
N GLY A 13 24.76 20.46 -13.68
CA GLY A 13 24.58 21.79 -14.26
C GLY A 13 25.91 22.50 -14.53
N MET A 14 26.90 22.35 -13.65
CA MET A 14 28.26 22.85 -13.89
C MET A 14 28.95 22.14 -15.05
N LEU A 15 28.77 20.82 -15.19
CA LEU A 15 29.26 20.07 -16.35
C LEU A 15 28.63 20.57 -17.65
N LEU A 16 27.32 20.84 -17.66
CA LEU A 16 26.62 21.42 -18.81
C LEU A 16 27.19 22.79 -19.17
N HIS A 17 27.44 23.64 -18.17
CA HIS A 17 28.07 24.94 -18.39
C HIS A 17 29.46 24.82 -19.03
N TYR A 18 30.32 23.91 -18.54
CA TYR A 18 31.63 23.67 -19.15
C TYR A 18 31.55 23.06 -20.55
N PHE A 19 30.54 22.22 -20.82
CA PHE A 19 30.27 21.70 -22.16
C PHE A 19 29.91 22.82 -23.15
N ILE A 20 29.07 23.78 -22.74
CA ILE A 20 28.72 24.96 -23.56
C ILE A 20 29.96 25.82 -23.85
N GLN A 21 30.87 25.96 -22.87
CA GLN A 21 32.17 26.61 -23.04
C GLN A 21 33.17 25.83 -23.92
N LYS A 22 32.77 24.70 -24.53
CA LYS A 22 33.61 23.85 -25.38
C LYS A 22 34.83 23.25 -24.67
N LYS A 23 34.79 23.14 -23.33
CA LYS A 23 35.80 22.39 -22.57
C LYS A 23 35.62 20.89 -22.79
N SER A 24 36.68 20.12 -22.57
CA SER A 24 36.63 18.67 -22.52
C SER A 24 36.12 18.16 -21.16
N ALA A 25 35.63 16.92 -21.13
CA ALA A 25 35.20 16.27 -19.88
C ALA A 25 36.33 16.19 -18.84
N ALA A 26 37.57 15.97 -19.29
CA ALA A 26 38.74 15.90 -18.43
C ALA A 26 39.10 17.24 -17.80
N GLU A 27 38.97 18.35 -18.55
CA GLU A 27 39.18 19.70 -18.01
C GLU A 27 38.08 20.06 -17.01
N ALA A 28 36.83 19.76 -17.32
CA ALA A 28 35.71 19.97 -16.41
C ALA A 28 35.89 19.18 -15.10
N TYR A 29 36.32 17.92 -15.19
CA TYR A 29 36.65 17.09 -14.03
C TYR A 29 37.76 17.71 -13.17
N ARG A 30 38.88 18.14 -13.77
CA ARG A 30 39.99 18.80 -13.04
C ARG A 30 39.52 20.05 -12.30
N ILE A 31 38.70 20.88 -12.94
CA ILE A 31 38.15 22.09 -12.32
C ILE A 31 37.22 21.75 -11.15
N LEU A 32 36.37 20.74 -11.31
CA LEU A 32 35.45 20.30 -10.25
C LEU A 32 36.20 19.74 -9.04
N VAL A 33 37.21 18.90 -9.25
CA VAL A 33 38.06 18.36 -8.17
C VAL A 33 38.81 19.49 -7.47
N GLN A 34 39.39 20.44 -8.22
CA GLN A 34 40.09 21.58 -7.62
C GLN A 34 39.16 22.47 -6.77
N THR A 35 37.87 22.55 -7.12
CA THR A 35 36.92 23.45 -6.45
C THR A 35 36.22 22.77 -5.27
N TYR A 36 35.85 21.50 -5.40
CA TYR A 36 34.96 20.79 -4.47
C TYR A 36 35.58 19.56 -3.82
N ASP A 37 36.79 19.18 -4.25
CA ASP A 37 37.58 18.05 -3.73
C ASP A 37 36.74 16.77 -3.59
N ASP A 38 36.56 16.28 -2.36
CA ASP A 38 35.77 15.08 -2.05
C ASP A 38 34.31 15.12 -2.52
N ASN A 39 33.75 16.32 -2.75
CA ASN A 39 32.37 16.49 -3.23
C ASN A 39 32.25 16.51 -4.76
N ALA A 40 33.34 16.30 -5.50
CA ALA A 40 33.33 16.28 -6.95
C ALA A 40 32.76 14.95 -7.53
N LEU A 41 32.27 15.02 -8.76
CA LEU A 41 31.88 13.82 -9.52
C LEU A 41 33.12 13.04 -9.96
N SER A 42 33.00 11.71 -10.04
CA SER A 42 34.04 10.87 -10.63
C SER A 42 34.28 11.17 -12.12
N ASP A 43 35.51 10.93 -12.60
CA ASP A 43 35.89 11.14 -14.00
C ASP A 43 34.97 10.36 -14.97
N THR A 44 34.59 9.13 -14.62
CA THR A 44 33.65 8.32 -15.40
C THR A 44 32.28 8.97 -15.52
N THR A 45 31.75 9.51 -14.41
CA THR A 45 30.47 10.22 -14.39
C THR A 45 30.54 11.48 -15.26
N CYS A 46 31.63 12.25 -15.16
CA CYS A 46 31.84 13.43 -16.02
C CYS A 46 31.82 13.07 -17.52
N ARG A 47 32.54 12.00 -17.92
CA ARG A 47 32.55 11.53 -19.31
C ARG A 47 31.18 11.06 -19.78
N ASP A 48 30.43 10.36 -18.93
CA ASP A 48 29.09 9.89 -19.23
C ASP A 48 28.11 11.03 -19.46
N TRP A 49 28.17 12.07 -18.63
CA TRP A 49 27.37 13.30 -18.82
C TRP A 49 27.74 14.04 -20.10
N PHE A 50 29.03 14.18 -20.39
CA PHE A 50 29.48 14.78 -21.66
C PHE A 50 29.01 13.98 -22.88
N ARG A 51 28.95 12.64 -22.78
CA ARG A 51 28.38 11.79 -23.83
C ARG A 51 26.88 12.03 -24.00
N ARG A 52 26.12 12.23 -22.91
CA ARG A 52 24.70 12.61 -22.98
C ARG A 52 24.50 13.98 -23.64
N PHE A 53 25.27 14.97 -23.25
CA PHE A 53 25.18 16.32 -23.83
C PHE A 53 25.51 16.33 -25.33
N LYS A 54 26.45 15.49 -25.79
CA LYS A 54 26.72 15.30 -27.23
C LYS A 54 25.55 14.69 -27.99
N ASN A 55 24.71 13.91 -27.32
CA ASN A 55 23.48 13.34 -27.87
C ASN A 55 22.28 14.30 -27.74
N ASN A 56 22.51 15.58 -27.43
CA ASN A 56 21.49 16.61 -27.19
C ASN A 56 20.54 16.31 -26.01
N ASP A 57 20.97 15.48 -25.05
CA ASP A 57 20.22 15.22 -23.81
C ASP A 57 20.76 16.13 -22.69
N PHE A 58 20.02 17.21 -22.39
CA PHE A 58 20.39 18.23 -21.40
C PHE A 58 19.61 18.12 -20.07
N GLU A 59 18.83 17.05 -19.90
CA GLU A 59 18.08 16.81 -18.66
C GLU A 59 19.04 16.45 -17.53
N LEU A 60 19.09 17.29 -16.49
CA LEU A 60 20.04 17.14 -15.37
C LEU A 60 19.54 16.16 -14.30
N GLU A 61 18.25 15.85 -14.31
CA GLU A 61 17.63 14.91 -13.39
C GLU A 61 17.86 13.46 -13.83
N ASP A 62 17.82 12.54 -12.86
CA ASP A 62 17.78 11.12 -13.20
C ASP A 62 16.41 10.79 -13.79
N LYS A 63 16.41 10.20 -14.98
CA LYS A 63 15.19 9.63 -15.56
C LYS A 63 14.60 8.60 -14.60
N GLU A 64 13.27 8.49 -14.64
CA GLU A 64 12.57 7.46 -13.88
C GLU A 64 13.22 6.10 -14.17
N ARG A 65 13.67 5.45 -13.11
CA ARG A 65 14.28 4.13 -13.25
C ARG A 65 13.19 3.18 -13.70
N SER A 66 13.49 2.37 -14.70
CA SER A 66 12.61 1.26 -15.05
C SER A 66 12.47 0.36 -13.83
N ASP A 67 11.25 0.28 -13.31
CA ASP A 67 10.93 -0.65 -12.22
C ASP A 67 11.14 -2.08 -12.70
N ALA A 68 11.37 -2.98 -11.73
CA ALA A 68 11.38 -4.40 -12.01
C ALA A 68 10.05 -4.81 -12.69
N PRO A 69 10.09 -5.70 -13.69
CA PRO A 69 8.88 -6.14 -14.37
C PRO A 69 7.87 -6.70 -13.36
N LYS A 70 6.60 -6.31 -13.52
CA LYS A 70 5.51 -6.85 -12.70
C LYS A 70 5.41 -8.36 -12.95
N LYS A 71 5.26 -9.14 -11.88
CA LYS A 71 5.14 -10.61 -11.96
C LYS A 71 3.75 -11.07 -12.45
N PHE A 72 2.73 -10.25 -12.23
CA PHE A 72 1.35 -10.45 -12.66
C PHE A 72 0.68 -9.08 -12.83
N GLU A 73 -0.41 -9.03 -13.59
CA GLU A 73 -1.15 -7.78 -13.83
C GLU A 73 -2.18 -7.52 -12.74
N ASP A 74 -2.39 -6.24 -12.39
CA ASP A 74 -3.32 -5.87 -11.31
C ASP A 74 -4.76 -6.32 -11.63
N LYS A 75 -5.11 -6.40 -12.92
CA LYS A 75 -6.40 -6.91 -13.42
C LYS A 75 -6.65 -8.39 -13.10
N GLU A 76 -5.61 -9.21 -13.10
CA GLU A 76 -5.73 -10.65 -12.81
C GLU A 76 -6.09 -10.83 -11.32
N LEU A 77 -5.45 -10.06 -10.45
CA LEU A 77 -5.77 -10.05 -9.02
C LEU A 77 -7.18 -9.51 -8.75
N GLU A 78 -7.61 -8.47 -9.45
CA GLU A 78 -8.98 -7.95 -9.34
C GLU A 78 -10.04 -8.99 -9.76
N GLN A 79 -9.80 -9.74 -10.84
CA GLN A 79 -10.71 -10.80 -11.29
C GLN A 79 -10.89 -11.89 -10.22
N LEU A 80 -9.80 -12.33 -9.59
CA LEU A 80 -9.86 -13.32 -8.51
C LEU A 80 -10.68 -12.82 -7.32
N LEU A 81 -10.55 -11.54 -6.96
CA LEU A 81 -11.32 -10.93 -5.87
C LEU A 81 -12.82 -10.74 -6.20
N VAL A 82 -13.16 -10.57 -7.48
CA VAL A 82 -14.56 -10.49 -7.92
C VAL A 82 -15.22 -11.87 -7.86
N GLU A 83 -14.48 -12.93 -8.21
CA GLU A 83 -14.96 -14.31 -8.14
C GLU A 83 -15.17 -14.76 -6.69
N ASP A 84 -14.17 -14.57 -5.82
CA ASP A 84 -14.28 -14.83 -4.39
C ASP A 84 -13.55 -13.76 -3.56
N PRO A 85 -14.28 -12.82 -2.93
CA PRO A 85 -13.67 -11.75 -2.14
C PRO A 85 -13.10 -12.23 -0.80
N SER A 86 -13.31 -13.51 -0.43
CA SER A 86 -12.91 -14.06 0.88
C SER A 86 -11.60 -14.86 0.83
N GLN A 87 -10.93 -14.92 -0.32
CA GLN A 87 -9.68 -15.67 -0.50
C GLN A 87 -8.57 -15.18 0.42
N THR A 88 -7.75 -16.12 0.87
CA THR A 88 -6.56 -15.84 1.68
C THR A 88 -5.38 -15.41 0.81
N LEU A 89 -4.42 -14.69 1.40
CA LEU A 89 -3.18 -14.30 0.71
C LEU A 89 -2.39 -15.52 0.20
N SER A 90 -2.47 -16.64 0.92
CA SER A 90 -1.81 -17.90 0.55
C SER A 90 -2.42 -18.52 -0.70
N GLU A 91 -3.75 -18.53 -0.80
CA GLU A 91 -4.47 -19.05 -1.97
C GLU A 91 -4.20 -18.18 -3.20
N LEU A 92 -4.30 -16.86 -3.05
CA LEU A 92 -3.96 -15.91 -4.12
C LEU A 92 -2.50 -16.07 -4.57
N GLY A 93 -1.56 -16.25 -3.63
CA GLY A 93 -0.16 -16.49 -3.94
C GLY A 93 0.07 -17.77 -4.73
N LYS A 94 -0.65 -18.86 -4.40
CA LYS A 94 -0.58 -20.13 -5.14
C LYS A 94 -1.13 -20.00 -6.55
N ILE A 95 -2.27 -19.32 -6.72
CA ILE A 95 -2.91 -19.11 -8.04
C ILE A 95 -2.01 -18.26 -8.94
N LEU A 96 -1.50 -17.15 -8.41
CA LEU A 96 -0.64 -16.21 -9.13
C LEU A 96 0.84 -16.62 -9.17
N GLN A 97 1.20 -17.77 -8.59
CA GLN A 97 2.58 -18.27 -8.48
C GLN A 97 3.57 -17.24 -7.89
N VAL A 98 3.13 -16.49 -6.89
CA VAL A 98 3.92 -15.47 -6.19
C VAL A 98 3.87 -15.66 -4.68
N ASP A 99 4.87 -15.08 -4.01
CA ASP A 99 4.90 -15.04 -2.56
C ASP A 99 3.76 -14.18 -1.97
N GLU A 100 3.26 -14.58 -0.80
CA GLU A 100 2.17 -13.91 -0.08
C GLU A 100 2.47 -12.43 0.18
N SER A 101 3.73 -12.08 0.44
CA SER A 101 4.13 -10.68 0.66
C SER A 101 3.97 -9.83 -0.60
N THR A 102 4.13 -10.43 -1.79
CA THR A 102 3.94 -9.74 -3.08
C THR A 102 2.46 -9.41 -3.27
N VAL A 103 1.58 -10.39 -3.02
CA VAL A 103 0.12 -10.20 -3.06
C VAL A 103 -0.30 -9.12 -2.06
N SER A 104 0.20 -9.19 -0.82
CA SER A 104 -0.13 -8.22 0.23
C SER A 104 0.27 -6.78 -0.15
N LYS A 105 1.47 -6.59 -0.72
CA LYS A 105 1.92 -5.27 -1.19
C LYS A 105 1.04 -4.74 -2.33
N ARG A 106 0.65 -5.62 -3.26
CA ARG A 106 -0.19 -5.26 -4.41
C ARG A 106 -1.60 -4.87 -3.97
N LEU A 107 -2.23 -5.64 -3.09
CA LEU A 107 -3.54 -5.31 -2.51
C LEU A 107 -3.53 -3.94 -1.81
N LYS A 108 -2.46 -3.62 -1.06
CA LYS A 108 -2.28 -2.29 -0.45
C LYS A 108 -2.13 -1.19 -1.50
N GLY A 109 -1.40 -1.45 -2.58
CA GLY A 109 -1.26 -0.54 -3.72
C GLY A 109 -2.59 -0.24 -4.41
N LEU A 110 -3.50 -1.22 -4.45
CA LEU A 110 -4.88 -1.07 -4.94
C LEU A 110 -5.84 -0.44 -3.92
N GLY A 111 -5.39 -0.13 -2.70
CA GLY A 111 -6.24 0.41 -1.64
C GLY A 111 -7.21 -0.60 -1.02
N MET A 112 -6.99 -1.91 -1.24
CA MET A 112 -7.82 -2.98 -0.68
C MET A 112 -7.50 -3.20 0.80
N ILE A 113 -8.55 -3.36 1.62
CA ILE A 113 -8.45 -3.65 3.05
C ILE A 113 -9.27 -4.89 3.42
N GLN A 114 -8.71 -5.72 4.30
CA GLN A 114 -9.44 -6.88 4.81
C GLN A 114 -10.49 -6.42 5.83
N LYS A 115 -11.75 -6.81 5.59
CA LYS A 115 -12.88 -6.55 6.48
C LYS A 115 -13.46 -7.86 6.98
N GLN A 116 -13.96 -7.87 8.20
CA GLN A 116 -14.73 -9.01 8.69
C GLN A 116 -16.12 -9.01 8.06
N GLY A 117 -16.62 -10.19 7.72
CA GLY A 117 -17.99 -10.36 7.26
C GLY A 117 -19.00 -9.95 8.34
N HIS A 118 -20.16 -9.46 7.90
CA HIS A 118 -21.25 -9.11 8.80
C HIS A 118 -22.05 -10.37 9.17
N TRP A 119 -22.39 -10.50 10.44
CA TRP A 119 -23.27 -11.58 10.90
C TRP A 119 -24.70 -11.30 10.48
N VAL A 120 -25.29 -12.20 9.68
CA VAL A 120 -26.70 -12.18 9.31
C VAL A 120 -27.44 -13.20 10.18
N PRO A 121 -28.57 -12.86 10.82
CA PRO A 121 -29.26 -13.75 11.75
C PRO A 121 -29.74 -15.08 11.14
N TYR A 122 -30.06 -15.11 9.85
CA TYR A 122 -30.51 -16.32 9.15
C TYR A 122 -30.27 -16.22 7.65
N GLU A 123 -30.12 -17.38 6.99
CA GLU A 123 -30.09 -17.48 5.53
C GLU A 123 -31.51 -17.29 4.97
N LEU A 124 -31.71 -16.19 4.25
CA LEU A 124 -32.98 -15.86 3.62
C LEU A 124 -33.23 -16.76 2.40
N LYS A 125 -34.34 -17.50 2.41
CA LYS A 125 -34.83 -18.24 1.23
C LYS A 125 -35.66 -17.31 0.32
N PRO A 126 -35.76 -17.58 -0.99
CA PRO A 126 -36.46 -16.70 -1.95
C PRO A 126 -37.95 -16.46 -1.60
N ARG A 127 -38.61 -17.41 -0.94
CA ARG A 127 -40.02 -17.30 -0.56
C ARG A 127 -40.26 -16.27 0.56
N THR A 128 -39.26 -15.99 1.40
CA THR A 128 -39.35 -15.07 2.55
C THR A 128 -38.98 -13.63 2.20
N THR A 129 -38.25 -13.41 1.09
CA THR A 129 -37.87 -12.05 0.65
C THR A 129 -39.08 -11.30 0.08
N ALA A 130 -39.96 -11.99 -0.66
CA ALA A 130 -41.20 -11.42 -1.21
C ALA A 130 -42.15 -10.88 -0.11
N SER A 131 -42.31 -11.61 1.00
CA SER A 131 -43.18 -11.17 2.10
C SER A 131 -42.62 -10.00 2.91
N THR A 132 -41.30 -9.75 2.84
CA THR A 132 -40.64 -8.65 3.58
C THR A 132 -40.64 -7.35 2.77
N ALA A 133 -40.69 -7.45 1.44
CA ALA A 133 -40.66 -6.30 0.51
C ALA A 133 -42.00 -5.56 0.39
N GLU A 134 -43.13 -6.22 0.66
CA GLU A 134 -44.46 -5.59 0.61
C GLU A 134 -44.80 -4.82 1.90
N LYS A 135 -44.09 -3.72 2.17
CA LYS A 135 -44.50 -2.77 3.21
C LYS A 135 -45.48 -1.75 2.61
N LYS A 136 -46.78 -2.03 2.73
CA LYS A 136 -47.80 -0.97 2.58
C LYS A 136 -47.57 0.07 3.67
N ARG A 137 -47.55 1.36 3.30
CA ARG A 137 -47.38 2.47 4.25
C ARG A 137 -48.57 2.55 5.21
N PHE A 138 -48.44 1.93 6.38
CA PHE A 138 -49.35 2.15 7.50
C PHE A 138 -48.79 3.28 8.37
N PHE A 139 -49.30 4.50 8.19
CA PHE A 139 -48.96 5.67 9.00
C PHE A 139 -49.74 5.64 10.32
N ALA A 140 -49.39 4.72 11.21
CA ALA A 140 -50.00 4.64 12.54
C ALA A 140 -49.00 4.24 13.63
N SER A 141 -47.78 4.80 13.61
CA SER A 141 -46.75 4.50 14.62
C SER A 141 -47.23 4.75 16.06
N HIS A 142 -48.14 5.71 16.27
CA HIS A 142 -48.73 6.03 17.58
C HIS A 142 -49.75 4.99 18.09
N ARG A 143 -50.09 3.97 17.28
CA ARG A 143 -51.06 2.92 17.63
C ARG A 143 -50.45 1.52 17.75
N ILE A 144 -49.15 1.37 17.53
CA ILE A 144 -48.47 0.07 17.59
C ILE A 144 -47.76 -0.07 18.93
N VAL A 145 -48.10 -1.13 19.68
CA VAL A 145 -47.34 -1.59 20.84
C VAL A 145 -46.63 -2.87 20.44
N THR A 146 -45.29 -2.88 20.52
CA THR A 146 -44.48 -4.07 20.22
C THR A 146 -43.94 -4.70 21.50
N GLY A 147 -43.92 -6.03 21.56
CA GLY A 147 -43.25 -6.79 22.61
C GLY A 147 -42.33 -7.83 21.98
N ASP A 148 -41.15 -7.98 22.55
CA ASP A 148 -40.19 -9.04 22.23
C ASP A 148 -39.57 -9.53 23.53
N GLU A 149 -39.23 -10.82 23.59
CA GLU A 149 -38.62 -11.43 24.76
C GLU A 149 -37.12 -11.58 24.53
N LYS A 150 -36.34 -11.10 25.49
CA LYS A 150 -34.88 -11.18 25.43
C LYS A 150 -34.34 -11.83 26.68
N TRP A 151 -33.54 -12.87 26.49
CA TRP A 151 -32.77 -13.48 27.58
C TRP A 151 -31.76 -12.47 28.15
N ILE A 152 -31.80 -12.28 29.47
CA ILE A 152 -30.83 -11.49 30.22
C ILE A 152 -30.02 -12.46 31.09
N HIS A 153 -28.78 -12.72 30.70
CA HIS A 153 -27.88 -13.55 31.50
C HIS A 153 -27.41 -12.78 32.74
N TYR A 154 -27.34 -13.45 33.88
CA TYR A 154 -26.83 -12.89 35.15
C TYR A 154 -25.38 -12.40 34.99
N ASP A 155 -24.52 -13.25 34.41
CA ASP A 155 -23.16 -12.92 34.02
C ASP A 155 -23.02 -12.93 32.50
N ASN A 156 -22.59 -11.81 31.91
CA ASN A 156 -22.30 -11.69 30.47
C ASN A 156 -20.87 -11.16 30.26
N PRO A 157 -19.83 -11.97 30.54
CA PRO A 157 -18.45 -11.53 30.52
C PRO A 157 -18.01 -11.22 29.08
N LYS A 158 -17.65 -9.95 28.83
CA LYS A 158 -17.10 -9.52 27.54
C LYS A 158 -15.59 -9.66 27.52
N ARG A 159 -15.03 -10.18 26.42
CA ARG A 159 -13.58 -10.17 26.18
C ARG A 159 -13.06 -8.73 26.19
N ARG A 160 -12.06 -8.45 27.03
CA ARG A 160 -11.38 -7.14 27.08
C ARG A 160 -10.05 -7.19 26.34
N LYS A 161 -9.73 -6.10 25.63
CA LYS A 161 -8.39 -5.91 25.03
C LYS A 161 -7.41 -5.51 26.13
N SER A 162 -6.18 -6.01 26.07
CA SER A 162 -5.09 -5.67 26.99
C SER A 162 -3.84 -5.24 26.23
N TRP A 163 -3.11 -4.25 26.76
CA TRP A 163 -1.80 -3.86 26.24
C TRP A 163 -0.72 -4.79 26.78
N GLY A 164 0.18 -5.28 25.93
CA GLY A 164 1.23 -6.20 26.32
C GLY A 164 2.36 -6.26 25.28
N LYS A 165 3.51 -6.80 25.67
CA LYS A 165 4.64 -7.02 24.77
C LYS A 165 4.30 -8.11 23.75
N PRO A 166 4.80 -8.02 22.50
CA PRO A 166 4.63 -9.08 21.49
C PRO A 166 5.13 -10.44 22.02
N GLY A 167 4.42 -11.52 21.71
CA GLY A 167 4.76 -12.88 22.14
C GLY A 167 4.28 -13.28 23.54
N HIS A 168 3.80 -12.34 24.36
CA HIS A 168 3.23 -12.65 25.67
C HIS A 168 1.72 -12.90 25.62
N ALA A 169 1.25 -13.87 26.41
CA ALA A 169 -0.16 -14.22 26.46
C ALA A 169 -1.02 -13.11 27.09
N SER A 170 -2.16 -12.82 26.45
CA SER A 170 -3.17 -11.91 26.97
C SER A 170 -3.95 -12.51 28.15
N ARG A 171 -4.57 -11.64 28.96
CA ARG A 171 -5.41 -12.05 30.09
C ARG A 171 -6.58 -12.93 29.63
N LYS A 172 -6.72 -14.11 30.24
CA LYS A 172 -7.82 -15.04 29.94
C LYS A 172 -9.14 -14.53 30.54
N THR A 173 -10.25 -14.72 29.83
CA THR A 173 -11.62 -14.50 30.32
C THR A 173 -12.32 -15.86 30.36
N ALA A 174 -12.90 -16.24 31.50
CA ALA A 174 -13.62 -17.50 31.64
C ALA A 174 -14.93 -17.44 30.83
N ALA A 175 -15.22 -18.48 30.05
CA ALA A 175 -16.51 -18.63 29.37
C ALA A 175 -17.48 -19.34 30.30
N ILE A 176 -18.71 -18.85 30.37
CA ILE A 176 -19.79 -19.53 31.10
C ILE A 176 -20.30 -20.64 30.18
N ARG A 177 -20.06 -21.89 30.54
CA ARG A 177 -20.70 -23.03 29.88
C ARG A 177 -22.14 -23.11 30.40
N ALA A 178 -23.12 -23.06 29.50
CA ALA A 178 -24.47 -23.47 29.83
C ALA A 178 -24.42 -24.94 30.27
N LYS A 179 -24.93 -25.25 31.47
CA LYS A 179 -25.19 -26.64 31.86
C LYS A 179 -26.40 -27.11 31.04
N THR A 180 -26.20 -28.15 30.25
CA THR A 180 -27.25 -28.90 29.54
C THR A 180 -28.14 -29.64 30.51
#